data_AF-A0A6J4TKC5-F1
#
_entry.id   AF-A0A6J4TKC5-F1
#
_cell.length_a   1.000
_cell.length_b   1.000
_cell.length_c   1.000
_cell.angle_alpha   90.00
_cell.angle_beta   90.00
_cell.angle_gamma   90.00
#
_symmetry.space_group_name_H-M   'P 1'
#
loop_
_entity.id
_entity.type
_entity.pdbx_description
1 polymer ?
#
loop_
_entity_poly.entity_id
_entity_poly.type
_entity_poly.pdbx_seq_one_letter_code
_entity_poly.pdbx_strand_id
1 'polypeptide(L)'
;MGYARVDQVDDRGQFAVRGGLLDLYPATEDRAVRVDLFDDEIESLRWFSTFTQRSLGEAESIEVSPAAELAAEYRELAEIAALEDAENRPDIAELLPVGDFRE
;
A
#
# COMPACT_ATOMS: atom_id res chain seq x y z
N MET A 1 -3.11 -6.67 -6.81
CA MET A 1 -2.98 -5.19 -6.69
C MET A 1 -2.11 -4.54 -7.76
N GLY A 2 -1.33 -5.27 -8.56
CA GLY A 2 -0.54 -4.68 -9.65
C GLY A 2 0.75 -3.96 -9.21
N TYR A 3 1.06 -3.97 -7.91
CA TYR A 3 2.31 -3.41 -7.41
C TYR A 3 3.47 -4.38 -7.63
N ALA A 4 4.63 -3.85 -7.99
CA ALA A 4 5.86 -4.60 -8.16
C ALA A 4 6.65 -4.65 -6.84
N ARG A 5 6.97 -5.85 -6.37
CA ARG A 5 7.91 -6.03 -5.27
C ARG A 5 9.33 -5.80 -5.79
N VAL A 6 10.05 -4.90 -5.15
CA VAL A 6 11.43 -4.53 -5.52
C VAL A 6 12.32 -4.53 -4.29
N ASP A 7 13.62 -4.54 -4.50
CA ASP A 7 14.58 -4.42 -3.40
C ASP A 7 14.57 -3.02 -2.79
N GLN A 8 14.39 -1.98 -3.61
CA GLN A 8 14.34 -0.57 -3.23
C GLN A 8 13.34 0.16 -4.10
N VAL A 9 12.45 0.94 -3.49
CA VAL A 9 11.44 1.73 -4.19
C VAL A 9 12.10 2.96 -4.82
N ASP A 10 11.97 3.08 -6.14
CA ASP A 10 12.42 4.22 -6.94
C ASP A 10 11.29 4.87 -7.75
N ASP A 11 10.20 4.14 -8.06
CA ASP A 11 9.08 4.62 -8.88
C ASP A 11 7.70 4.20 -8.33
N ARG A 12 6.64 4.82 -8.85
CA ARG A 12 5.24 4.55 -8.51
C ARG A 12 4.84 3.12 -8.83
N GLY A 13 3.89 2.58 -8.07
CA GLY A 13 3.44 1.20 -8.24
C GLY A 13 4.43 0.17 -7.72
N GLN A 14 5.44 0.58 -6.95
CA GLN A 14 6.42 -0.31 -6.35
C GLN A 14 6.28 -0.38 -4.84
N PHE A 15 6.71 -1.50 -4.27
CA PHE A 15 6.87 -1.65 -2.83
C PHE A 15 8.11 -2.50 -2.49
N ALA A 16 8.66 -2.29 -1.31
CA ALA A 16 9.76 -3.08 -0.76
C ALA A 16 9.49 -3.40 0.71
N VAL A 17 9.80 -4.63 1.13
CA VAL A 17 9.64 -5.09 2.51
C VAL A 17 11.00 -5.49 3.07
N ARG A 18 11.38 -4.92 4.21
CA ARG A 18 12.68 -5.13 4.87
C ARG A 18 12.51 -5.20 6.38
N GLY A 19 12.35 -6.42 6.92
CA GLY A 19 12.02 -6.60 8.33
C GLY A 19 10.64 -6.00 8.62
N GLY A 20 10.55 -5.11 9.61
CA GLY A 20 9.34 -4.35 9.94
C GLY A 20 9.06 -3.15 9.01
N LEU A 21 9.94 -2.83 8.06
CA LEU A 21 9.71 -1.69 7.17
C LEU A 21 9.02 -2.11 5.89
N LEU A 22 7.94 -1.40 5.54
CA LEU A 22 7.32 -1.42 4.22
C LEU A 22 7.49 -0.05 3.56
N ASP A 23 8.29 0.00 2.51
CA ASP A 23 8.34 1.15 1.60
C ASP A 23 7.31 0.95 0.49
N LEU A 24 6.50 1.95 0.22
CA LEU A 24 5.46 1.92 -0.79
C LEU A 24 5.40 3.25 -1.54
N TYR A 25 5.34 3.20 -2.86
CA TYR A 25 5.02 4.37 -3.67
C TYR A 25 3.71 4.12 -4.41
N PRO A 26 2.57 4.66 -3.93
CA PRO A 26 1.29 4.41 -4.55
C PRO A 26 1.25 4.87 -6.00
N ALA A 27 0.48 4.16 -6.83
CA ALA A 27 0.35 4.50 -8.24
C ALA A 27 -0.24 5.90 -8.47
N THR A 28 -1.13 6.34 -7.58
CA THR A 28 -1.92 7.58 -7.69
C THR A 28 -1.37 8.74 -6.85
N GLU A 29 -0.51 8.47 -5.87
CA GLU A 29 -0.01 9.47 -4.92
C GLU A 29 1.32 10.11 -5.33
N ASP A 30 1.56 11.35 -4.93
CA ASP A 30 2.76 12.11 -5.30
C ASP A 30 4.01 11.80 -4.47
N ARG A 31 3.86 11.01 -3.40
CA ARG A 31 4.92 10.75 -2.44
C ARG A 31 4.97 9.28 -2.07
N ALA A 32 6.18 8.78 -1.90
CA ALA A 32 6.42 7.46 -1.32
C ALA A 32 6.35 7.55 0.21
N VAL A 33 5.80 6.50 0.82
CA VAL A 33 5.65 6.36 2.26
C VAL A 33 6.47 5.17 2.75
N ARG A 34 7.09 5.33 3.92
CA ARG A 34 7.66 4.25 4.71
C ARG A 34 6.73 4.00 5.88
N VAL A 35 6.28 2.76 5.98
CA VAL A 35 5.49 2.22 7.07
C VAL A 35 6.44 1.44 7.97
N ASP A 36 6.47 1.77 9.26
CA ASP A 36 7.14 0.98 10.29
C ASP A 36 6.11 0.09 10.96
N LEU A 37 6.32 -1.23 10.88
CA LEU A 37 5.43 -2.26 11.37
C LEU A 37 6.05 -2.97 12.57
N PHE A 38 5.23 -3.18 13.59
CA PHE A 38 5.55 -4.04 14.72
C PHE A 38 4.45 -5.10 14.85
N ASP A 39 4.79 -6.34 14.52
CA ASP A 39 3.83 -7.44 14.40
C ASP A 39 2.72 -7.13 13.39
N ASP A 40 1.48 -6.92 13.85
CA ASP A 40 0.31 -6.55 13.06
C ASP A 40 -0.09 -5.07 13.21
N GLU A 41 0.71 -4.27 13.89
CA GLU A 41 0.46 -2.84 14.14
C GLU A 41 1.35 -1.92 13.30
N ILE A 42 0.80 -0.78 12.87
CA ILE A 42 1.55 0.30 12.26
C ILE A 42 2.06 1.23 13.37
N GLU A 43 3.37 1.25 13.58
CA GLU A 43 4.03 2.11 14.57
C GLU A 43 4.21 3.55 14.05
N SER A 44 4.58 3.71 12.78
CA SER A 44 4.71 5.05 12.18
C SER A 44 4.58 5.06 10.67
N LEU A 45 4.12 6.20 10.14
CA LEU A 45 4.10 6.50 8.71
C LEU A 45 4.96 7.73 8.44
N ARG A 46 5.84 7.65 7.45
CA ARG A 46 6.73 8.76 7.09
C ARG A 46 6.83 8.90 5.59
N TRP A 47 6.71 10.13 5.10
CA TRP A 47 7.11 10.43 3.73
C TRP A 47 8.60 10.23 3.58
N PHE A 48 9.07 9.69 2.45
CA PHE A 48 10.49 9.59 2.17
C PHE A 48 10.82 9.94 0.71
N SER A 49 12.06 10.36 0.48
CA SER A 49 12.58 10.62 -0.86
C SER A 49 13.07 9.31 -1.47
N THR A 50 12.50 8.89 -2.60
CA THR A 50 12.97 7.71 -3.35
C THR A 50 14.39 7.88 -3.90
N PHE A 51 14.83 9.12 -4.12
CA PHE A 51 16.20 9.41 -4.55
C PHE A 51 17.23 9.28 -3.43
N THR A 52 16.97 9.90 -2.26
CA THR A 52 17.96 9.93 -1.15
C THR A 52 17.72 8.86 -0.10
N GLN A 53 16.57 8.17 -0.14
CA GLN A 53 16.14 7.16 0.82
C GLN A 53 16.03 7.70 2.27
N ARG A 54 15.79 9.00 2.41
CA ARG A 54 15.65 9.70 3.70
C ARG A 54 14.22 10.14 3.95
N SER A 55 13.83 10.14 5.23
CA SER A 55 12.55 10.69 5.68
C SER A 55 12.43 12.17 5.34
N LEU A 56 11.22 12.57 4.94
CA LEU A 56 10.81 13.94 4.63
C LEU A 56 9.80 14.50 5.65
N GLY A 57 9.40 13.70 6.64
CA GLY A 57 8.42 14.08 7.66
C GLY A 57 7.41 12.96 7.93
N GLU A 58 6.55 13.19 8.91
CA GLU A 58 5.46 12.27 9.27
C GLU A 58 4.32 12.34 8.26
N ALA A 59 3.62 11.23 8.10
CA ALA A 59 2.38 11.12 7.34
C ALA A 59 1.25 10.73 8.30
N GLU A 60 0.10 11.39 8.20
CA GLU A 60 -1.06 11.06 9.04
C GLU A 60 -1.83 9.86 8.49
N SER A 61 -1.90 9.75 7.16
CA SER A 61 -2.54 8.65 6.45
C SER A 61 -1.95 8.51 5.05
N ILE A 62 -2.24 7.37 4.43
CA ILE A 62 -1.94 7.10 3.02
C ILE A 62 -3.12 6.35 2.41
N GLU A 63 -3.51 6.73 1.19
CA GLU A 63 -4.45 5.97 0.39
C GLU A 63 -3.67 5.15 -0.65
N VAL A 64 -4.03 3.86 -0.77
CA VAL A 64 -3.36 2.93 -1.68
C VAL A 64 -4.39 2.37 -2.65
N SER A 65 -4.51 3.00 -3.80
CA SER A 65 -5.32 2.47 -4.89
C SER A 65 -4.58 1.32 -5.60
N PRO A 66 -5.30 0.37 -6.22
CA PRO A 66 -4.69 -0.64 -7.10
C PRO A 66 -3.83 0.01 -8.19
N ALA A 67 -2.66 -0.57 -8.48
CA ALA A 67 -1.76 -0.12 -9.54
C ALA A 67 -2.06 -0.74 -10.91
N ALA A 68 -3.03 -1.67 -10.97
CA ALA A 68 -3.52 -2.28 -12.20
C ALA A 68 -5.04 -2.49 -12.10
N GLU A 69 -5.69 -2.65 -13.26
CA GLU A 69 -7.11 -3.01 -13.28
C GLU A 69 -7.35 -4.30 -12.50
N LEU A 70 -8.34 -4.26 -11.61
CA LEU A 70 -8.85 -5.45 -10.96
C LEU A 70 -9.56 -6.33 -11.99
N ALA A 71 -9.39 -7.65 -11.87
CA ALA A 71 -10.20 -8.59 -12.62
C ALA A 71 -11.69 -8.34 -12.33
N ALA A 72 -12.55 -8.61 -13.32
CA ALA A 72 -13.98 -8.29 -13.23
C ALA A 72 -14.65 -8.90 -11.99
N GLU A 73 -14.22 -10.08 -11.57
CA GLU A 73 -14.71 -10.78 -10.37
C GLU A 73 -14.45 -10.05 -9.05
N TYR A 74 -13.40 -9.24 -8.95
CA TYR A 74 -13.06 -8.47 -7.74
C TYR A 74 -13.55 -7.02 -7.81
N ARG A 75 -14.02 -6.57 -8.98
CA ARG A 75 -14.33 -5.16 -9.24
C ARG A 75 -15.57 -4.70 -8.50
N GLU A 76 -16.67 -5.46 -8.58
CA GLU A 76 -17.93 -5.13 -7.91
C GLU A 76 -17.77 -5.07 -6.38
N LEU A 77 -17.05 -6.03 -5.82
CA LEU A 77 -16.76 -6.07 -4.38
C LEU A 77 -15.89 -4.89 -3.92
N ALA A 78 -14.86 -4.55 -4.71
CA ALA A 78 -14.02 -3.40 -4.43
C ALA A 78 -14.78 -2.07 -4.54
N GLU A 79 -15.70 -1.94 -5.49
CA GLU A 79 -16.56 -0.76 -5.64
C GLU A 79 -17.49 -0.59 -4.43
N ILE A 80 -18.13 -1.66 -3.98
CA ILE A 80 -18.98 -1.63 -2.77
C ILE A 80 -18.14 -1.21 -1.56
N ALA A 81 -16.97 -1.81 -1.35
CA ALA A 81 -16.09 -1.49 -0.22
C ALA A 81 -15.56 -0.04 -0.24
N ALA A 82 -15.35 0.53 -1.42
CA ALA A 82 -14.92 1.92 -1.57
C ALA A 82 -16.03 2.92 -1.18
N LEU A 83 -17.29 2.52 -1.26
CA LEU A 83 -18.45 3.35 -0.88
C LEU A 83 -18.80 3.25 0.60
N GLU A 84 -18.31 2.24 1.31
CA GLU A 84 -18.50 2.07 2.75
C GLU A 84 -17.62 3.04 3.57
N ASP A 85 -18.16 3.49 4.69
CA ASP A 85 -17.44 4.29 5.69
C ASP A 85 -16.34 3.47 6.37
N ALA A 86 -15.32 4.15 6.92
CA ALA A 86 -14.15 3.49 7.52
C ALA A 86 -14.49 2.46 8.61
N GLU A 87 -15.58 2.65 9.35
CA GLU A 87 -16.03 1.73 10.40
C GLU A 87 -16.67 0.45 9.87
N ASN A 88 -17.21 0.48 8.65
CA ASN A 88 -17.93 -0.64 8.02
C ASN A 88 -17.18 -1.22 6.81
N ARG A 89 -16.01 -0.66 6.47
CA ARG A 89 -15.22 -1.14 5.34
C ARG A 89 -14.75 -2.58 5.64
N PRO A 90 -15.11 -3.55 4.78
CA PRO A 90 -14.66 -4.94 4.93
C PRO A 90 -13.14 -5.06 4.84
N ASP A 91 -12.59 -6.12 5.44
CA ASP A 91 -11.17 -6.42 5.34
C ASP A 91 -10.79 -6.65 3.87
N ILE A 92 -9.79 -5.90 3.40
CA ILE A 92 -9.32 -5.97 2.02
C ILE A 92 -8.83 -7.38 1.66
N ALA A 93 -8.35 -8.15 2.64
CA ALA A 93 -7.91 -9.53 2.45
C ALA A 93 -9.04 -10.49 2.12
N GLU A 94 -10.28 -10.16 2.50
CA GLU A 94 -11.47 -10.95 2.14
C GLU A 94 -11.98 -10.63 0.74
N LEU A 95 -11.68 -9.42 0.24
CA LEU A 95 -12.22 -8.92 -1.02
C LEU A 95 -11.27 -9.09 -2.21
N LEU A 96 -9.98 -8.96 -1.96
CA LEU A 96 -8.95 -8.99 -3.00
C LEU A 96 -8.10 -10.25 -2.85
N PRO A 97 -7.54 -10.77 -3.96
CA PRO A 97 -6.66 -11.93 -3.92
C PRO A 97 -5.30 -11.53 -3.34
N VAL A 98 -5.25 -11.32 -2.02
CA VAL A 98 -4.03 -10.96 -1.29
C VAL A 98 -3.15 -12.18 -0.97
N GLY A 99 -3.64 -13.39 -1.23
CA GLY A 99 -2.89 -14.64 -1.03
C GLY A 99 -1.67 -14.76 -1.94
N ASP A 100 -1.67 -14.08 -3.08
CA ASP A 100 -0.63 -14.17 -4.12
C ASP A 100 0.64 -13.35 -3.78
N PHE A 101 0.63 -12.56 -2.70
CA PHE A 101 1.79 -11.75 -2.31
C PHE A 101 2.85 -12.52 -1.50
N ARG A 102 2.68 -13.84 -1.31
CA ARG A 102 3.57 -14.69 -0.48
C ARG A 102 4.74 -15.33 -1.22
N GLU A 103 4.97 -14.99 -2.49
CA GLU A 103 6.13 -15.48 -3.27
C GLU A 103 7.33 -14.51 -3.28
#